data_AF-A0A2V5IRW3-F1
#
_entry.id   AF-A0A2V5IRW3-F1
#
_cell.length_a   1.000
_cell.length_b   1.000
_cell.length_c   1.000
_cell.angle_alpha   90.00
_cell.angle_beta   90.00
_cell.angle_gamma   90.00
#
_symmetry.space_group_name_H-M   'P 1'
#
loop_
_entity.id
_entity.type
_entity.pdbx_description
1 polymer ?
#
loop_
_entity_poly.entity_id
_entity_poly.type
_entity_poly.pdbx_seq_one_letter_code
_entity_poly.pdbx_strand_id
1 'polypeptide(L)'
;MNYRKILEDVKNVDELGYVIDTHFFAMVLACPLEFKSALHNAPDEWFMSNPRYHFAKALVSSMGNSITQDGYAQVALEQEYSATATPASRDLLGIMYGRLTHLLATGKFDSAGHLAREIYDAIEEADDTRGFEDLVPMLLFRVGTTRLLQGDLNAAIATLWDARRWARFNGTHPADTYLGDTLALCYALQGDIVRARECLSEDAGNRQVPAGTLSSRLEFIGILSIAVMAMAALDGNTAMTALNKMGADLNDAEYWWVGAHIQARYALYWGDSVAAIDSLENKLSQQRVLAPASSLAGTILRSDLSDLYQSIGALSNAERPLKEVGLISSNTQVIASNFRLEILRGNSKQALSSIDDFLTEIPSPLGMTPTMSALRAVAFYNLHDHSSALAELSRCRYIGNLRGSTEAMMEITPELLALSNTSGGPIHGVERYSFQYKNSEPQVKLSNRELEVLVILVLHASSRSIAKVLFISVNTVKFHLRNIYSKLEVNSREQALQRATELGFISEDQFNDSAQVIT
;
A
#
# COMPACT_ATOMS: atom_id res chain seq x y z
N MET A 1 23.77 1.76 -25.49
CA MET A 1 24.00 3.11 -26.06
C MET A 1 24.69 3.97 -25.02
N ASN A 2 25.65 4.83 -25.38
CA ASN A 2 26.33 5.71 -24.42
C ASN A 2 25.71 7.12 -24.47
N TYR A 3 24.69 7.35 -23.64
CA TYR A 3 23.92 8.59 -23.62
C TYR A 3 24.75 9.81 -23.21
N ARG A 4 25.70 9.64 -22.27
CA ARG A 4 26.62 10.71 -21.89
C ARG A 4 27.46 11.18 -23.07
N LYS A 5 28.00 10.23 -23.86
CA LYS A 5 28.76 10.57 -25.07
C LYS A 5 27.90 11.30 -26.12
N ILE A 6 26.67 10.84 -26.34
CA ILE A 6 25.73 11.52 -27.26
C ILE A 6 25.52 12.97 -26.83
N LEU A 7 25.37 13.23 -25.53
CA LEU A 7 25.19 14.57 -25.01
C LEU A 7 26.47 15.42 -25.08
N GLU A 8 27.64 14.82 -24.85
CA GLU A 8 28.96 15.48 -25.01
C GLU A 8 29.25 15.88 -26.47
N ASP A 9 28.73 15.11 -27.43
CA ASP A 9 28.90 15.36 -28.86
C ASP A 9 27.98 16.49 -29.39
N VAL A 10 27.02 16.99 -28.58
CA VAL A 10 26.12 18.11 -28.94
C VAL A 10 26.89 19.43 -28.99
N LYS A 11 26.89 20.08 -30.16
CA LYS A 11 27.64 21.33 -30.44
C LYS A 11 26.77 22.55 -30.65
N ASN A 12 25.48 22.38 -30.92
CA ASN A 12 24.55 23.46 -31.23
C ASN A 12 23.13 23.11 -30.77
N VAL A 13 22.23 24.10 -30.86
CA VAL A 13 20.84 23.97 -30.40
C VAL A 13 20.00 23.02 -31.27
N ASP A 14 20.31 22.87 -32.56
CA ASP A 14 19.57 21.95 -33.45
C ASP A 14 19.86 20.49 -33.08
N GLU A 15 21.13 20.17 -32.77
CA GLU A 15 21.54 18.86 -32.25
C GLU A 15 20.93 18.58 -30.87
N LEU A 16 20.83 19.60 -30.00
CA LEU A 16 20.13 19.47 -28.72
C LEU A 16 18.63 19.18 -28.92
N GLY A 17 17.98 19.87 -29.87
CA GLY A 17 16.60 19.61 -30.26
C GLY A 17 16.39 18.18 -30.72
N TYR A 18 17.28 17.66 -31.58
CA TYR A 18 17.25 16.25 -32.01
C TYR A 18 17.35 15.27 -30.83
N VAL A 19 18.24 15.54 -29.86
CA VAL A 19 18.37 14.73 -28.64
C VAL A 19 17.07 14.74 -27.82
N ILE A 20 16.43 15.91 -27.65
CA ILE A 20 15.13 16.02 -26.96
C ILE A 20 14.05 15.23 -27.72
N ASP A 21 14.09 15.23 -29.04
CA ASP A 21 13.08 14.58 -29.87
C ASP A 21 13.20 13.06 -29.89
N THR A 22 14.38 12.52 -29.64
CA THR A 22 14.68 11.10 -29.81
C THR A 22 15.06 10.37 -28.52
N HIS A 23 15.58 11.06 -27.51
CA HIS A 23 16.23 10.46 -26.34
C HIS A 23 15.93 11.20 -25.02
N PHE A 24 14.85 11.97 -24.92
CA PHE A 24 14.53 12.78 -23.74
C PHE A 24 14.52 11.97 -22.43
N PHE A 25 13.73 10.90 -22.34
CA PHE A 25 13.63 10.10 -21.11
C PHE A 25 14.90 9.29 -20.85
N ALA A 26 15.55 8.80 -21.90
CA ALA A 26 16.84 8.14 -21.79
C ALA A 26 17.89 9.07 -21.16
N MET A 27 17.94 10.35 -21.58
CA MET A 27 18.84 11.35 -20.99
C MET A 27 18.48 11.66 -19.53
N VAL A 28 17.18 11.82 -19.23
CA VAL A 28 16.68 12.05 -17.87
C VAL A 28 17.05 10.89 -16.92
N LEU A 29 17.10 9.66 -17.41
CA LEU A 29 17.43 8.50 -16.58
C LEU A 29 18.93 8.20 -16.52
N ALA A 30 19.66 8.32 -17.63
CA ALA A 30 21.06 7.91 -17.73
C ALA A 30 22.07 8.99 -17.34
N CYS A 31 21.78 10.26 -17.61
CA CYS A 31 22.67 11.40 -17.32
C CYS A 31 21.87 12.65 -16.92
N PRO A 32 21.04 12.58 -15.86
CA PRO A 32 20.10 13.63 -15.49
C PRO A 32 20.74 15.01 -15.24
N LEU A 33 21.91 15.04 -14.59
CA LEU A 33 22.55 16.29 -14.19
C LEU A 33 23.19 16.98 -15.40
N GLU A 34 23.87 16.21 -16.25
CA GLU A 34 24.47 16.70 -17.48
C GLU A 34 23.40 17.20 -18.45
N PHE A 35 22.29 16.46 -18.59
CA PHE A 35 21.20 16.86 -19.46
C PHE A 35 20.51 18.14 -18.97
N LYS A 36 20.23 18.24 -17.66
CA LYS A 36 19.69 19.47 -17.06
C LYS A 36 20.63 20.66 -17.28
N SER A 37 21.94 20.46 -17.14
CA SER A 37 22.96 21.49 -17.42
C SER A 37 22.93 21.92 -18.89
N ALA A 38 22.87 20.97 -19.83
CA ALA A 38 22.79 21.26 -21.26
C ALA A 38 21.56 22.12 -21.62
N LEU A 39 20.39 21.79 -21.05
CA LEU A 39 19.16 22.57 -21.24
C LEU A 39 19.24 23.97 -20.62
N HIS A 40 19.93 24.12 -19.49
CA HIS A 40 20.13 25.42 -18.84
C HIS A 40 21.12 26.31 -19.60
N ASN A 41 22.14 25.73 -20.25
CA ASN A 41 23.16 26.46 -21.00
C ASN A 41 22.68 26.87 -22.40
N ALA A 42 21.61 26.28 -22.91
CA ALA A 42 21.03 26.67 -24.20
C ALA A 42 20.35 28.05 -24.12
N PRO A 43 20.44 28.89 -25.17
CA PRO A 43 19.89 30.25 -25.15
C PRO A 43 18.38 30.30 -24.92
N ASP A 44 17.91 31.20 -24.05
CA ASP A 44 16.47 31.34 -23.78
C ASP A 44 15.67 31.76 -25.01
N GLU A 45 16.25 32.57 -25.91
CA GLU A 45 15.62 32.95 -27.19
C GLU A 45 15.26 31.74 -28.07
N TRP A 46 16.07 30.69 -28.02
CA TRP A 46 15.79 29.44 -28.74
C TRP A 46 14.57 28.74 -28.16
N PHE A 47 14.44 28.67 -26.84
CA PHE A 47 13.26 28.11 -26.19
C PHE A 47 12.00 28.94 -26.45
N MET A 48 12.09 30.27 -26.37
CA MET A 48 10.96 31.17 -26.66
C MET A 48 10.47 31.02 -28.11
N SER A 49 11.38 30.74 -29.03
CA SER A 49 11.04 30.51 -30.44
C SER A 49 10.57 29.06 -30.72
N ASN A 50 10.73 28.14 -29.76
CA ASN A 50 10.38 26.73 -29.89
C ASN A 50 9.61 26.25 -28.64
N PRO A 51 8.28 26.49 -28.58
CA PRO A 51 7.45 26.19 -27.40
C PRO A 51 7.57 24.75 -26.88
N ARG A 52 7.76 23.76 -27.78
CA ARG A 52 7.99 22.36 -27.43
C ARG A 52 9.25 22.15 -26.59
N TYR A 53 10.36 22.79 -26.96
CA TYR A 53 11.61 22.65 -26.21
C TYR A 53 11.56 23.46 -24.91
N HIS A 54 10.82 24.56 -24.88
CA HIS A 54 10.54 25.28 -23.64
C HIS A 54 9.80 24.39 -22.64
N PHE A 55 8.76 23.69 -23.11
CA PHE A 55 8.04 22.68 -22.33
C PHE A 55 9.01 21.59 -21.81
N ALA A 56 9.87 21.03 -22.67
CA ALA A 56 10.84 20.02 -22.28
C ALA A 56 11.83 20.53 -21.19
N LYS A 57 12.36 21.76 -21.31
CA LYS A 57 13.21 22.39 -20.29
C LYS A 57 12.48 22.50 -18.96
N ALA A 58 11.26 23.01 -18.97
CA ALA A 58 10.46 23.18 -17.77
C ALA A 58 10.12 21.84 -17.09
N LEU A 59 9.84 20.78 -17.86
CA LEU A 59 9.66 19.43 -17.34
C LEU A 59 10.89 18.91 -16.59
N VAL A 60 12.09 19.03 -17.18
CA VAL A 60 13.33 18.59 -16.53
C VAL A 60 13.63 19.44 -15.28
N SER A 61 13.28 20.73 -15.31
CA SER A 61 13.43 21.61 -14.14
C SER A 61 12.48 21.22 -12.99
N SER A 62 11.27 20.76 -13.29
CA SER A 62 10.32 20.31 -12.26
C SER A 62 10.64 18.91 -11.75
N MET A 63 11.05 17.98 -12.63
CA MET A 63 11.33 16.59 -12.27
C MET A 63 12.28 16.46 -11.08
N GLY A 64 11.86 15.66 -10.10
CA GLY A 64 12.62 15.41 -8.88
C GLY A 64 12.04 16.10 -7.65
N ASN A 65 11.02 16.95 -7.82
CA ASN A 65 10.20 17.45 -6.71
C ASN A 65 9.18 16.38 -6.25
N SER A 66 8.31 16.75 -5.29
CA SER A 66 7.17 15.89 -4.91
C SER A 66 6.27 15.62 -6.12
N ILE A 67 5.64 14.44 -6.15
CA ILE A 67 4.76 14.03 -7.27
C ILE A 67 3.62 15.02 -7.49
N THR A 68 3.09 15.57 -6.39
CA THR A 68 2.09 16.63 -6.42
C THR A 68 2.61 17.88 -7.13
N GLN A 69 3.80 18.38 -6.76
CA GLN A 69 4.38 19.56 -7.41
C GLN A 69 4.70 19.30 -8.89
N ASP A 70 5.25 18.13 -9.21
CA ASP A 70 5.51 17.71 -10.59
C ASP A 70 4.23 17.71 -11.43
N GLY A 71 3.16 17.09 -10.92
CA GLY A 71 1.87 17.02 -11.61
C GLY A 71 1.25 18.39 -11.84
N TYR A 72 1.30 19.31 -10.88
CA TYR A 72 0.79 20.68 -11.08
C TYR A 72 1.60 21.47 -12.10
N ALA A 73 2.94 21.38 -12.04
CA ALA A 73 3.81 22.04 -13.01
C ALA A 73 3.52 21.54 -14.44
N GLN A 74 3.36 20.24 -14.60
CA GLN A 74 3.06 19.61 -15.90
C GLN A 74 1.76 20.13 -16.52
N VAL A 75 0.66 20.21 -15.74
CA VAL A 75 -0.62 20.71 -16.26
C VAL A 75 -0.56 22.19 -16.63
N ALA A 76 0.13 23.02 -15.84
CA ALA A 76 0.28 24.44 -16.15
C ALA A 76 0.99 24.63 -17.51
N LEU A 77 2.09 23.91 -17.70
CA LEU A 77 2.88 23.94 -18.93
C LEU A 77 2.10 23.40 -20.15
N GLU A 78 1.26 22.40 -19.92
CA GLU A 78 0.45 21.78 -20.95
C GLU A 78 -0.64 22.71 -21.50
N GLN A 79 -1.31 23.46 -20.62
CA GLN A 79 -2.32 24.45 -21.01
C GLN A 79 -1.72 25.55 -21.89
N GLU A 80 -0.52 26.01 -21.54
CA GLU A 80 0.21 27.02 -22.31
C GLU A 80 0.63 26.52 -23.70
N TYR A 81 1.17 25.30 -23.77
CA TYR A 81 1.58 24.68 -25.04
C TYR A 81 0.38 24.40 -25.96
N SER A 82 -0.70 23.85 -25.42
CA SER A 82 -1.90 23.50 -26.21
C SER A 82 -2.61 24.72 -26.78
N ALA A 83 -2.54 25.88 -26.10
CA ALA A 83 -3.19 27.11 -26.55
C ALA A 83 -2.45 27.78 -27.73
N THR A 84 -1.18 27.45 -27.96
CA THR A 84 -0.29 28.20 -28.85
C THR A 84 0.30 27.37 -30.00
N ALA A 85 0.13 26.05 -30.00
CA ALA A 85 0.77 25.15 -30.95
C ALA A 85 -0.18 24.11 -31.59
N THR A 86 0.21 23.58 -32.75
CA THR A 86 -0.36 22.37 -33.37
C THR A 86 0.56 21.18 -33.10
N PRO A 87 0.28 20.33 -32.09
CA PRO A 87 1.23 19.34 -31.58
C PRO A 87 1.39 18.13 -32.50
N ALA A 88 2.61 17.57 -32.59
CA ALA A 88 2.86 16.28 -33.21
C ALA A 88 2.38 15.11 -32.32
N SER A 89 2.27 13.90 -32.85
CA SER A 89 1.82 12.71 -32.09
C SER A 89 2.63 12.47 -30.81
N ARG A 90 3.97 12.62 -30.87
CA ARG A 90 4.84 12.55 -29.68
C ARG A 90 4.48 13.60 -28.64
N ASP A 91 4.19 14.83 -29.07
CA ASP A 91 3.88 15.93 -28.15
C ASP A 91 2.52 15.73 -27.50
N LEU A 92 1.53 15.25 -28.26
CA LEU A 92 0.23 14.82 -27.72
C LEU A 92 0.38 13.72 -26.66
N LEU A 93 1.16 12.69 -26.95
CA LEU A 93 1.43 11.62 -25.99
C LEU A 93 2.21 12.12 -24.76
N GLY A 94 3.13 13.08 -24.93
CA GLY A 94 3.83 13.76 -23.84
C GLY A 94 2.90 14.61 -22.96
N ILE A 95 1.91 15.28 -23.56
CA ILE A 95 0.83 15.97 -22.84
C ILE A 95 0.01 14.97 -22.04
N MET A 96 -0.38 13.85 -22.64
CA MET A 96 -1.14 12.79 -21.96
C MET A 96 -0.34 12.19 -20.78
N TYR A 97 0.98 12.03 -20.92
CA TYR A 97 1.87 11.64 -19.81
C TYR A 97 1.74 12.60 -18.62
N GLY A 98 1.78 13.90 -18.92
CA GLY A 98 1.69 14.96 -17.91
C GLY A 98 0.34 14.98 -17.19
N ARG A 99 -0.76 14.91 -17.96
CA ARG A 99 -2.12 14.79 -17.42
C ARG A 99 -2.27 13.56 -16.54
N LEU A 100 -1.76 12.42 -16.99
CA LEU A 100 -1.88 11.17 -16.25
C LEU A 100 -1.14 11.27 -14.90
N THR A 101 0.06 11.84 -14.92
CA THR A 101 0.84 12.08 -13.71
C THR A 101 0.11 13.03 -12.74
N HIS A 102 -0.51 14.10 -13.24
CA HIS A 102 -1.33 14.99 -12.42
C HIS A 102 -2.57 14.30 -11.82
N LEU A 103 -3.28 13.48 -12.60
CA LEU A 103 -4.45 12.75 -12.11
C LEU A 103 -4.07 11.79 -10.98
N LEU A 104 -2.96 11.07 -11.11
CA LEU A 104 -2.43 10.21 -10.04
C LEU A 104 -2.02 11.03 -8.82
N ALA A 105 -1.31 12.15 -9.02
CA ALA A 105 -0.85 13.04 -7.96
C ALA A 105 -1.98 13.74 -7.18
N THR A 106 -3.19 13.75 -7.74
CA THR A 106 -4.41 14.32 -7.14
C THR A 106 -5.44 13.25 -6.76
N GLY A 107 -5.08 11.97 -6.83
CA GLY A 107 -5.94 10.86 -6.39
C GLY A 107 -7.13 10.56 -7.31
N LYS A 108 -7.16 11.09 -8.54
CA LYS A 108 -8.26 10.94 -9.50
C LYS A 108 -8.10 9.65 -10.34
N PHE A 109 -8.08 8.51 -9.67
CA PHE A 109 -7.74 7.21 -10.30
C PHE A 109 -8.71 6.78 -11.41
N ASP A 110 -10.01 7.06 -11.28
CA ASP A 110 -10.98 6.72 -12.33
C ASP A 110 -10.72 7.51 -13.62
N SER A 111 -10.55 8.83 -13.51
CA SER A 111 -10.18 9.69 -14.63
C SER A 111 -8.84 9.28 -15.24
N ALA A 112 -7.87 8.89 -14.40
CA ALA A 112 -6.59 8.36 -14.85
C ALA A 112 -6.79 7.07 -15.69
N GLY A 113 -7.68 6.17 -15.26
CA GLY A 113 -8.02 4.95 -16.00
C GLY A 113 -8.74 5.18 -17.33
N HIS A 114 -9.50 6.27 -17.46
CA HIS A 114 -10.04 6.70 -18.76
C HIS A 114 -8.92 7.18 -19.69
N LEU A 115 -8.09 8.11 -19.23
CA LEU A 115 -6.96 8.64 -20.01
C LEU A 115 -5.95 7.54 -20.38
N ALA A 116 -5.74 6.56 -19.49
CA ALA A 116 -4.90 5.41 -19.74
C ALA A 116 -5.35 4.57 -20.95
N ARG A 117 -6.66 4.53 -21.24
CA ARG A 117 -7.19 3.86 -22.43
C ARG A 117 -6.99 4.70 -23.69
N GLU A 118 -7.29 5.99 -23.60
CA GLU A 118 -7.07 6.94 -24.71
C GLU A 118 -5.60 6.95 -25.17
N ILE A 119 -4.65 6.77 -24.24
CA ILE A 119 -3.23 6.66 -24.56
C ILE A 119 -2.93 5.49 -25.52
N TYR A 120 -3.56 4.34 -25.33
CA TYR A 120 -3.34 3.19 -26.22
C TYR A 120 -3.86 3.49 -27.63
N ASP A 121 -5.08 4.03 -27.72
CA ASP A 121 -5.69 4.44 -28.99
C ASP A 121 -4.80 5.47 -29.71
N ALA A 122 -4.29 6.47 -28.97
CA ALA A 122 -3.40 7.49 -29.52
C ALA A 122 -2.03 6.95 -29.99
N ILE A 123 -1.51 5.88 -29.37
CA ILE A 123 -0.29 5.21 -29.86
C ILE A 123 -0.57 4.45 -31.16
N GLU A 124 -1.71 3.77 -31.26
CA GLU A 124 -2.10 2.97 -32.43
C GLU A 124 -2.44 3.86 -33.64
N GLU A 125 -3.08 5.00 -33.43
CA GLU A 125 -3.52 5.94 -34.47
C GLU A 125 -2.42 6.93 -34.91
N ALA A 126 -1.22 6.86 -34.35
CA ALA A 126 -0.17 7.85 -34.59
C ALA A 126 0.42 7.78 -36.03
N ASP A 127 0.34 8.90 -36.75
CA ASP A 127 0.90 9.03 -38.11
C ASP A 127 2.44 9.22 -38.15
N ASP A 128 3.06 9.72 -37.06
CA ASP A 128 4.52 9.83 -36.88
C ASP A 128 4.93 9.19 -35.55
N THR A 129 5.94 8.31 -35.60
CA THR A 129 6.45 7.53 -34.47
C THR A 129 7.83 7.99 -34.00
N ARG A 130 8.35 9.13 -34.49
CA ARG A 130 9.66 9.64 -34.08
C ARG A 130 9.75 9.79 -32.55
N GLY A 131 10.76 9.15 -31.97
CA GLY A 131 11.02 9.17 -30.53
C GLY A 131 10.09 8.27 -29.71
N PHE A 132 9.20 7.48 -30.31
CA PHE A 132 8.33 6.57 -29.56
C PHE A 132 9.12 5.57 -28.73
N GLU A 133 10.28 5.13 -29.22
CA GLU A 133 11.20 4.23 -28.50
C GLU A 133 11.68 4.78 -27.15
N ASP A 134 11.66 6.10 -26.97
CA ASP A 134 12.04 6.80 -25.74
C ASP A 134 10.82 7.16 -24.88
N LEU A 135 9.73 7.63 -25.50
CA LEU A 135 8.52 8.08 -24.80
C LEU A 135 7.60 6.94 -24.37
N VAL A 136 7.30 6.00 -25.27
CA VAL A 136 6.29 4.95 -25.06
C VAL A 136 6.61 4.05 -23.87
N PRO A 137 7.86 3.62 -23.60
CA PRO A 137 8.17 2.86 -22.40
C PRO A 137 7.77 3.59 -21.10
N MET A 138 8.03 4.90 -21.03
CA MET A 138 7.71 5.71 -19.85
C MET A 138 6.23 6.02 -19.75
N LEU A 139 5.56 6.20 -20.89
CA LEU A 139 4.11 6.38 -20.94
C LEU A 139 3.36 5.12 -20.50
N LEU A 140 3.75 3.96 -21.03
CA LEU A 140 3.18 2.67 -20.63
C LEU A 140 3.54 2.33 -19.18
N PHE A 141 4.73 2.68 -18.68
CA PHE A 141 5.03 2.60 -17.25
C PHE A 141 3.96 3.33 -16.41
N ARG A 142 3.61 4.57 -16.78
CA ARG A 142 2.61 5.38 -16.07
C ARG A 142 1.19 4.78 -16.19
N VAL A 143 0.84 4.24 -17.35
CA VAL A 143 -0.42 3.49 -17.54
C VAL A 143 -0.46 2.23 -16.66
N GLY A 144 0.66 1.50 -16.56
CA GLY A 144 0.80 0.36 -15.68
C GLY A 144 0.60 0.72 -14.21
N THR A 145 1.23 1.81 -13.75
CA THR A 145 1.04 2.34 -12.38
C THR A 145 -0.40 2.75 -12.12
N THR A 146 -1.08 3.32 -13.11
CA THR A 146 -2.51 3.65 -13.01
C THR A 146 -3.36 2.41 -12.75
N ARG A 147 -3.16 1.35 -13.55
CA ARG A 147 -3.87 0.08 -13.41
C ARG A 147 -3.59 -0.59 -12.06
N LEU A 148 -2.33 -0.53 -11.61
CA LEU A 148 -1.93 -1.00 -10.28
C LEU A 148 -2.71 -0.28 -9.18
N LEU A 149 -2.76 1.05 -9.21
CA LEU A 149 -3.44 1.84 -8.19
C LEU A 149 -4.98 1.68 -8.23
N GLN A 150 -5.55 1.30 -9.38
CA GLN A 150 -6.95 0.86 -9.50
C GLN A 150 -7.20 -0.58 -9.00
N GLY A 151 -6.14 -1.30 -8.62
CA GLY A 151 -6.22 -2.67 -8.11
C GLY A 151 -6.23 -3.76 -9.17
N ASP A 152 -6.09 -3.43 -10.45
CA ASP A 152 -5.97 -4.41 -11.53
C ASP A 152 -4.49 -4.78 -11.75
N LEU A 153 -3.96 -5.59 -10.84
CA LEU A 153 -2.56 -6.05 -10.90
C LEU A 153 -2.26 -6.84 -12.19
N ASN A 154 -3.23 -7.59 -12.73
CA ASN A 154 -3.02 -8.37 -13.95
C ASN A 154 -2.85 -7.46 -15.17
N ALA A 155 -3.73 -6.47 -15.33
CA ALA A 155 -3.62 -5.50 -16.41
C ALA A 155 -2.40 -4.59 -16.25
N ALA A 156 -2.00 -4.28 -15.01
CA ALA A 156 -0.75 -3.57 -14.73
C ALA A 156 0.47 -4.37 -15.19
N ILE A 157 0.56 -5.66 -14.82
CA ILE A 157 1.66 -6.55 -15.24
C ILE A 157 1.73 -6.66 -16.77
N ALA A 158 0.58 -6.84 -17.44
CA ALA A 158 0.53 -6.91 -18.89
C ALA A 158 1.09 -5.63 -19.54
N THR A 159 0.63 -4.45 -19.10
CA THR A 159 1.13 -3.17 -19.59
C THR A 159 2.62 -2.96 -19.33
N LEU A 160 3.12 -3.37 -18.17
CA LEU A 160 4.54 -3.23 -17.83
C LEU A 160 5.42 -4.15 -18.69
N TRP A 161 4.93 -5.32 -19.08
CA TRP A 161 5.62 -6.16 -20.07
C TRP A 161 5.64 -5.52 -21.46
N ASP A 162 4.54 -4.88 -21.89
CA ASP A 162 4.53 -4.10 -23.13
C ASP A 162 5.53 -2.94 -23.06
N ALA A 163 5.59 -2.24 -21.93
CA ALA A 163 6.58 -1.18 -21.69
C ALA A 163 8.02 -1.71 -21.80
N ARG A 164 8.34 -2.88 -21.22
CA ARG A 164 9.67 -3.50 -21.37
C ARG A 164 9.96 -3.93 -22.80
N ARG A 165 8.95 -4.43 -23.51
CA ARG A 165 9.10 -4.80 -24.93
C ARG A 165 9.49 -3.58 -25.75
N TRP A 166 8.83 -2.44 -25.54
CA TRP A 166 9.21 -1.15 -26.15
C TRP A 166 10.61 -0.71 -25.73
N ALA A 167 10.93 -0.79 -24.42
CA ALA A 167 12.24 -0.42 -23.89
C ALA A 167 13.41 -1.25 -24.45
N ARG A 168 13.12 -2.41 -25.07
CA ARG A 168 14.09 -3.34 -25.66
C ARG A 168 14.04 -3.38 -27.18
N PHE A 169 13.12 -2.65 -27.81
CA PHE A 169 12.81 -2.79 -29.24
C PHE A 169 14.01 -2.45 -30.12
N ASN A 170 14.78 -1.41 -29.79
CA ASN A 170 15.98 -0.96 -30.52
C ASN A 170 17.17 -0.69 -29.60
N GLY A 171 17.57 -1.74 -28.87
CA GLY A 171 18.57 -1.67 -27.81
C GLY A 171 17.92 -1.46 -26.45
N THR A 172 18.73 -1.44 -25.39
CA THR A 172 18.22 -1.35 -24.02
C THR A 172 18.09 0.10 -23.58
N HIS A 173 16.86 0.59 -23.53
CA HIS A 173 16.51 1.87 -22.92
C HIS A 173 16.77 1.82 -21.40
N PRO A 174 17.27 2.91 -20.76
CA PRO A 174 17.56 2.92 -19.32
C PRO A 174 16.37 2.58 -18.41
N ALA A 175 15.14 2.76 -18.90
CA ALA A 175 13.92 2.41 -18.18
C ALA A 175 13.72 0.90 -17.97
N ASP A 176 14.33 0.03 -18.79
CA ASP A 176 14.10 -1.43 -18.73
C ASP A 176 14.35 -2.01 -17.34
N THR A 177 15.37 -1.49 -16.66
CA THR A 177 15.75 -1.92 -15.32
C THR A 177 14.66 -1.57 -14.30
N TYR A 178 14.20 -0.32 -14.28
CA TYR A 178 13.14 0.14 -13.37
C TYR A 178 11.77 -0.50 -13.67
N LEU A 179 11.51 -0.78 -14.96
CA LEU A 179 10.33 -1.54 -15.37
C LEU A 179 10.37 -2.99 -14.84
N GLY A 180 11.55 -3.62 -14.84
CA GLY A 180 11.78 -4.92 -14.19
C GLY A 180 11.48 -4.87 -12.68
N ASP A 181 11.98 -3.84 -12.00
CA ASP A 181 11.74 -3.65 -10.57
C ASP A 181 10.26 -3.42 -10.24
N THR A 182 9.53 -2.75 -11.13
CA THR A 182 8.08 -2.51 -10.99
C THR A 182 7.26 -3.78 -11.24
N LEU A 183 7.64 -4.60 -12.22
CA LEU A 183 7.07 -5.93 -12.42
C LEU A 183 7.32 -6.80 -11.18
N ALA A 184 8.53 -6.74 -10.61
CA ALA A 184 8.84 -7.46 -9.38
C ALA A 184 7.92 -7.04 -8.23
N LEU A 185 7.67 -5.74 -8.07
CA LEU A 185 6.73 -5.23 -7.06
C LEU A 185 5.32 -5.78 -7.28
N CYS A 186 4.81 -5.74 -8.52
CA CYS A 186 3.47 -6.23 -8.83
C CYS A 186 3.32 -7.73 -8.53
N TYR A 187 4.28 -8.55 -8.95
CA TYR A 187 4.27 -9.99 -8.65
C TYR A 187 4.40 -10.26 -7.15
N ALA A 188 5.24 -9.51 -6.44
CA ALA A 188 5.39 -9.64 -4.99
C ALA A 188 4.08 -9.32 -4.25
N LEU A 189 3.37 -8.27 -4.65
CA LEU A 189 2.05 -7.91 -4.12
C LEU A 189 0.96 -8.95 -4.44
N GLN A 190 1.07 -9.67 -5.57
CA GLN A 190 0.24 -10.83 -5.88
C GLN A 190 0.62 -12.11 -5.10
N GLY A 191 1.72 -12.05 -4.34
CA GLY A 191 2.26 -13.20 -3.61
C GLY A 191 2.95 -14.23 -4.50
N ASP A 192 3.43 -13.87 -5.69
CA ASP A 192 4.26 -14.71 -6.56
C ASP A 192 5.73 -14.25 -6.47
N ILE A 193 6.42 -14.70 -5.42
CA ILE A 193 7.78 -14.27 -5.09
C ILE A 193 8.81 -14.85 -6.06
N VAL A 194 8.50 -16.00 -6.67
CA VAL A 194 9.35 -16.62 -7.69
C VAL A 194 9.43 -15.72 -8.91
N ARG A 195 8.30 -15.33 -9.49
CA ARG A 195 8.27 -14.40 -10.64
C ARG A 195 8.77 -13.01 -10.28
N ALA A 196 8.50 -12.55 -9.06
CA ALA A 196 9.03 -11.28 -8.59
C ALA A 196 10.57 -11.26 -8.66
N ARG A 197 11.22 -12.33 -8.18
CA ARG A 197 12.68 -12.48 -8.21
C ARG A 197 13.25 -12.56 -9.62
N GLU A 198 12.55 -13.20 -10.56
CA GLU A 198 12.95 -13.27 -11.97
C GLU A 198 12.91 -11.89 -12.66
N CYS A 199 12.00 -11.02 -12.24
CA CYS A 199 11.86 -9.68 -12.82
C CYS A 199 12.80 -8.66 -12.19
N LEU A 200 13.10 -8.82 -10.91
CA LEU A 200 13.95 -7.91 -10.14
C LEU A 200 15.34 -7.87 -10.75
N SER A 201 15.81 -6.67 -11.01
CA SER A 201 17.16 -6.45 -11.50
C SER A 201 18.24 -6.79 -10.46
N GLU A 202 19.43 -7.14 -10.95
CA GLU A 202 20.54 -7.57 -10.09
C GLU A 202 21.09 -6.45 -9.19
N ASP A 203 20.99 -5.19 -9.64
CA ASP A 203 21.52 -4.01 -8.96
C ASP A 203 20.45 -3.24 -8.16
N ALA A 204 19.22 -3.77 -8.06
CA ALA A 204 18.13 -3.16 -7.30
C ALA A 204 18.53 -2.81 -5.86
N GLY A 205 18.23 -1.58 -5.45
CA GLY A 205 18.53 -1.03 -4.13
C GLY A 205 20.01 -0.72 -3.89
N ASN A 206 20.87 -0.87 -4.90
CA ASN A 206 22.31 -0.59 -4.82
C ASN A 206 22.79 0.34 -5.95
N ARG A 207 21.88 0.90 -6.77
CA ARG A 207 22.27 1.81 -7.85
C ARG A 207 22.78 3.13 -7.30
N GLN A 208 23.84 3.63 -7.92
CA GLN A 208 24.33 4.98 -7.66
C GLN A 208 23.58 5.98 -8.54
N VAL A 209 22.48 6.49 -8.01
CA VAL A 209 21.60 7.47 -8.68
C VAL A 209 21.68 8.82 -7.97
N PRO A 210 21.81 9.96 -8.70
CA PRO A 210 21.88 11.26 -8.05
C PRO A 210 20.57 11.59 -7.33
N ALA A 211 20.65 12.10 -6.11
CA ALA A 211 19.48 12.49 -5.33
C ALA A 211 18.66 13.59 -6.02
N GLY A 212 17.34 13.59 -5.80
CA GLY A 212 16.43 14.58 -6.39
C GLY A 212 16.24 14.41 -7.91
N THR A 213 16.47 13.21 -8.45
CA THR A 213 16.25 12.92 -9.88
C THR A 213 15.11 11.92 -10.07
N LEU A 214 14.66 11.74 -11.32
CA LEU A 214 13.67 10.70 -11.64
C LEU A 214 14.22 9.29 -11.36
N SER A 215 15.49 9.02 -11.70
CA SER A 215 16.13 7.73 -11.44
C SER A 215 16.23 7.41 -9.96
N SER A 216 16.53 8.40 -9.09
CA SER A 216 16.47 8.18 -7.63
C SER A 216 15.08 7.82 -7.11
N ARG A 217 14.02 8.38 -7.71
CA ARG A 217 12.64 8.03 -7.33
C ARG A 217 12.24 6.64 -7.82
N LEU A 218 12.67 6.23 -9.01
CA LEU A 218 12.38 4.90 -9.54
C LEU A 218 13.17 3.80 -8.81
N GLU A 219 14.36 4.12 -8.28
CA GLU A 219 15.16 3.19 -7.46
C GLU A 219 14.40 2.68 -6.23
N PHE A 220 13.55 3.53 -5.65
CA PHE A 220 12.70 3.15 -4.52
C PHE A 220 11.80 1.95 -4.81
N ILE A 221 11.38 1.76 -6.06
CA ILE A 221 10.54 0.62 -6.44
C ILE A 221 11.32 -0.69 -6.25
N GLY A 222 12.58 -0.75 -6.66
CA GLY A 222 13.43 -1.94 -6.45
C GLY A 222 13.65 -2.23 -4.96
N ILE A 223 13.86 -1.19 -4.15
CA ILE A 223 14.00 -1.32 -2.69
C ILE A 223 12.70 -1.86 -2.07
N LEU A 224 11.55 -1.33 -2.47
CA LEU A 224 10.24 -1.77 -1.99
C LEU A 224 9.95 -3.22 -2.41
N SER A 225 10.30 -3.62 -3.64
CA SER A 225 10.18 -5.00 -4.11
C SER A 225 10.97 -5.96 -3.23
N ILE A 226 12.23 -5.63 -2.89
CA ILE A 226 13.06 -6.43 -1.98
C ILE A 226 12.37 -6.54 -0.61
N ALA A 227 11.84 -5.44 -0.09
CA ALA A 227 11.19 -5.44 1.22
C ALA A 227 9.91 -6.29 1.25
N VAL A 228 9.03 -6.19 0.25
CA VAL A 228 7.81 -7.03 0.15
C VAL A 228 8.19 -8.51 0.02
N MET A 229 9.19 -8.83 -0.81
CA MET A 229 9.67 -10.22 -0.95
C MET A 229 10.27 -10.76 0.35
N ALA A 230 10.99 -9.92 1.10
CA ALA A 230 11.56 -10.30 2.40
C ALA A 230 10.45 -10.54 3.44
N MET A 231 9.40 -9.71 3.47
CA MET A 231 8.21 -9.96 4.31
C MET A 231 7.56 -11.30 3.98
N ALA A 232 7.38 -11.62 2.69
CA ALA A 232 6.82 -12.88 2.24
C ALA A 232 7.65 -14.12 2.64
N ALA A 233 8.95 -13.94 2.84
CA ALA A 233 9.89 -14.95 3.32
C ALA A 233 10.06 -14.98 4.85
N LEU A 234 9.35 -14.11 5.58
CA LEU A 234 9.50 -13.88 7.02
C LEU A 234 10.92 -13.44 7.42
N ASP A 235 11.57 -12.63 6.58
CA ASP A 235 12.88 -12.03 6.83
C ASP A 235 12.75 -10.54 7.19
N GLY A 236 12.39 -10.28 8.45
CA GLY A 236 12.22 -8.92 8.96
C GLY A 236 13.51 -8.07 8.93
N ASN A 237 14.69 -8.69 8.99
CA ASN A 237 15.97 -7.96 8.95
C ASN A 237 16.22 -7.37 7.57
N THR A 238 16.05 -8.17 6.51
CA THR A 238 16.18 -7.69 5.13
C THR A 238 15.11 -6.66 4.81
N ALA A 239 13.85 -6.89 5.24
CA ALA A 239 12.76 -5.94 5.03
C ALA A 239 13.06 -4.56 5.64
N MET A 240 13.48 -4.50 6.91
CA MET A 240 13.80 -3.23 7.57
C MET A 240 15.09 -2.59 7.05
N THR A 241 16.09 -3.39 6.69
CA THR A 241 17.31 -2.88 6.05
C THR A 241 16.98 -2.18 4.73
N ALA A 242 16.10 -2.77 3.91
CA ALA A 242 15.61 -2.15 2.68
C ALA A 242 14.85 -0.85 2.97
N LEU A 243 13.86 -0.85 3.88
CA LEU A 243 13.12 0.36 4.22
C LEU A 243 14.01 1.50 4.76
N ASN A 244 15.00 1.17 5.59
CA ASN A 244 15.91 2.17 6.16
C ASN A 244 16.75 2.88 5.09
N LYS A 245 16.98 2.27 3.92
CA LYS A 245 17.65 2.93 2.79
C LYS A 245 16.83 4.07 2.20
N MET A 246 15.50 4.05 2.36
CA MET A 246 14.61 5.07 1.79
C MET A 246 14.47 6.31 2.70
N GLY A 247 14.68 6.16 4.01
CA GLY A 247 14.63 7.27 4.96
C GLY A 247 13.30 8.04 4.96
N ALA A 248 13.38 9.37 5.12
CA ALA A 248 12.21 10.25 5.18
C ALA A 248 11.52 10.43 3.80
N ASP A 249 12.26 10.24 2.72
CA ASP A 249 11.81 10.47 1.33
C ASP A 249 10.69 9.52 0.91
N LEU A 250 10.52 8.38 1.62
CA LEU A 250 9.44 7.43 1.39
C LEU A 250 8.05 8.10 1.48
N ASN A 251 7.86 9.09 2.36
CA ASN A 251 6.54 9.70 2.56
C ASN A 251 6.08 10.57 1.38
N ASP A 252 7.02 11.05 0.57
CA ASP A 252 6.74 11.88 -0.61
C ASP A 252 6.78 11.07 -1.92
N ALA A 253 7.02 9.75 -1.82
CA ALA A 253 7.13 8.84 -2.96
C ALA A 253 5.77 8.28 -3.41
N GLU A 254 5.67 7.91 -4.70
CA GLU A 254 4.42 7.41 -5.33
C GLU A 254 3.92 6.12 -4.67
N TYR A 255 4.89 5.32 -4.20
CA TYR A 255 4.69 4.02 -3.58
C TYR A 255 4.84 4.07 -2.05
N TRP A 256 4.67 5.24 -1.43
CA TRP A 256 4.75 5.42 0.03
C TRP A 256 3.91 4.38 0.80
N TRP A 257 2.74 4.04 0.23
CA TRP A 257 1.78 3.11 0.80
C TRP A 257 2.35 1.68 0.89
N VAL A 258 3.25 1.28 -0.01
CA VAL A 258 3.93 -0.02 0.08
C VAL A 258 4.83 -0.04 1.31
N GLY A 259 5.54 1.06 1.57
CA GLY A 259 6.34 1.20 2.79
C GLY A 259 5.48 1.18 4.05
N ALA A 260 4.31 1.83 4.04
CA ALA A 260 3.35 1.76 5.15
C ALA A 260 2.79 0.34 5.35
N HIS A 261 2.48 -0.38 4.28
CA HIS A 261 2.07 -1.78 4.30
C HIS A 261 3.16 -2.66 4.93
N ILE A 262 4.41 -2.55 4.49
CA ILE A 262 5.54 -3.30 5.06
C ILE A 262 5.71 -2.98 6.55
N GLN A 263 5.60 -1.71 6.95
CA GLN A 263 5.69 -1.30 8.36
C GLN A 263 4.58 -1.91 9.22
N ALA A 264 3.33 -1.92 8.72
CA ALA A 264 2.21 -2.54 9.40
C ALA A 264 2.41 -4.05 9.56
N ARG A 265 2.81 -4.74 8.48
CA ARG A 265 3.09 -6.18 8.50
C ARG A 265 4.30 -6.52 9.37
N TYR A 266 5.33 -5.69 9.39
CA TYR A 266 6.47 -5.87 10.30
C TYR A 266 6.04 -5.74 11.75
N ALA A 267 5.22 -4.74 12.09
CA ALA A 267 4.69 -4.56 13.43
C ALA A 267 3.78 -5.72 13.87
N LEU A 268 3.01 -6.29 12.94
CA LEU A 268 2.20 -7.47 13.17
C LEU A 268 3.04 -8.70 13.56
N TYR A 269 4.23 -8.86 12.97
CA TYR A 269 5.03 -10.08 13.15
C TYR A 269 6.11 -9.98 14.22
N TRP A 270 6.74 -8.81 14.33
CA TRP A 270 7.93 -8.62 15.18
C TRP A 270 7.89 -7.34 16.02
N GLY A 271 6.90 -6.47 15.84
CA GLY A 271 6.88 -5.15 16.45
C GLY A 271 5.70 -4.89 17.37
N ASP A 272 5.37 -3.61 17.53
CA ASP A 272 4.28 -3.13 18.37
C ASP A 272 3.06 -2.79 17.50
N SER A 273 2.05 -3.65 17.53
CA SER A 273 0.82 -3.46 16.77
C SER A 273 0.03 -2.23 17.21
N VAL A 274 0.09 -1.83 18.49
CA VAL A 274 -0.66 -0.65 18.99
C VAL A 274 -0.05 0.63 18.42
N ALA A 275 1.27 0.76 18.49
CA ALA A 275 1.96 1.91 17.89
C ALA A 275 1.78 1.97 16.37
N ALA A 276 1.70 0.81 15.70
CA ALA A 276 1.46 0.74 14.27
C ALA A 276 0.04 1.16 13.87
N ILE A 277 -0.99 0.84 14.68
CA ILE A 277 -2.37 1.32 14.48
C ILE A 277 -2.37 2.85 14.48
N ASP A 278 -1.85 3.48 15.53
CA ASP A 278 -1.81 4.95 15.64
C ASP A 278 -1.08 5.58 14.44
N SER A 279 0.06 5.01 14.04
CA SER A 279 0.84 5.49 12.90
C SER A 279 0.07 5.37 11.57
N LEU A 280 -0.58 4.23 11.34
CA LEU A 280 -1.28 3.94 10.09
C LEU A 280 -2.57 4.75 9.96
N GLU A 281 -3.33 4.92 11.03
CA GLU A 281 -4.52 5.79 11.06
C GLU A 281 -4.14 7.24 10.75
N ASN A 282 -3.06 7.74 11.35
CA ASN A 282 -2.56 9.08 11.07
C ASN A 282 -2.17 9.24 9.59
N LYS A 283 -1.46 8.25 9.01
CA LYS A 283 -1.10 8.27 7.58
C LYS A 283 -2.32 8.24 6.67
N LEU A 284 -3.29 7.33 6.91
CA LEU A 284 -4.52 7.26 6.14
C LEU A 284 -5.32 8.57 6.24
N SER A 285 -5.29 9.22 7.40
CA SER A 285 -5.94 10.52 7.61
C SER A 285 -5.24 11.66 6.88
N GLN A 286 -3.91 11.67 6.82
CA GLN A 286 -3.11 12.68 6.11
C GLN A 286 -3.16 12.49 4.57
N GLN A 287 -3.18 11.24 4.11
CA GLN A 287 -3.06 10.86 2.70
C GLN A 287 -4.40 10.42 2.09
N ARG A 288 -5.55 10.92 2.60
CA ARG A 288 -6.90 10.52 2.15
C ARG A 288 -7.10 10.63 0.64
N VAL A 289 -6.49 11.64 0.02
CA VAL A 289 -6.56 11.88 -1.42
C VAL A 289 -5.82 10.79 -2.20
N LEU A 290 -4.67 10.33 -1.71
CA LEU A 290 -3.83 9.35 -2.41
C LEU A 290 -4.13 7.90 -2.02
N ALA A 291 -4.84 7.67 -0.91
CA ALA A 291 -5.29 6.37 -0.43
C ALA A 291 -6.81 6.30 -0.15
N PRO A 292 -7.68 6.70 -1.11
CA PRO A 292 -9.12 6.47 -0.99
C PRO A 292 -9.39 4.96 -0.94
N ALA A 293 -10.49 4.54 -0.31
CA ALA A 293 -10.83 3.12 -0.18
C ALA A 293 -10.90 2.39 -1.54
N SER A 294 -11.25 3.11 -2.62
CA SER A 294 -11.32 2.59 -3.99
C SER A 294 -9.99 2.44 -4.71
N SER A 295 -8.86 2.85 -4.12
CA SER A 295 -7.54 2.54 -4.66
C SER A 295 -6.94 1.30 -4.01
N LEU A 296 -6.01 0.64 -4.69
CA LEU A 296 -5.27 -0.49 -4.13
C LEU A 296 -4.52 -0.11 -2.85
N ALA A 297 -3.91 1.08 -2.84
CA ALA A 297 -3.22 1.62 -1.66
C ALA A 297 -4.18 1.75 -0.47
N GLY A 298 -5.33 2.40 -0.67
CA GLY A 298 -6.31 2.56 0.41
C GLY A 298 -6.95 1.25 0.84
N THR A 299 -7.12 0.30 -0.09
CA THR A 299 -7.64 -1.04 0.18
C THR A 299 -6.69 -1.85 1.05
N ILE A 300 -5.43 -1.99 0.62
CA ILE A 300 -4.42 -2.79 1.34
C ILE A 300 -4.19 -2.21 2.74
N LEU A 301 -4.02 -0.89 2.86
CA LEU A 301 -3.75 -0.27 4.16
C LEU A 301 -4.92 -0.41 5.15
N ARG A 302 -6.17 -0.46 4.68
CA ARG A 302 -7.33 -0.75 5.55
C ARG A 302 -7.38 -2.21 5.97
N SER A 303 -6.98 -3.12 5.07
CA SER A 303 -6.80 -4.53 5.43
C SER A 303 -5.71 -4.69 6.48
N ASP A 304 -4.56 -4.01 6.32
CA ASP A 304 -3.48 -4.03 7.32
C ASP A 304 -3.93 -3.47 8.67
N LEU A 305 -4.69 -2.36 8.66
CA LEU A 305 -5.25 -1.77 9.87
C LEU A 305 -6.21 -2.73 10.59
N SER A 306 -7.07 -3.42 9.83
CA SER A 306 -7.92 -4.49 10.34
C SER A 306 -7.09 -5.61 10.98
N ASP A 307 -6.04 -6.07 10.29
CA ASP A 307 -5.19 -7.18 10.77
C ASP A 307 -4.42 -6.80 12.05
N LEU A 308 -3.98 -5.55 12.17
CA LEU A 308 -3.40 -5.02 13.42
C LEU A 308 -4.43 -4.96 14.56
N TYR A 309 -5.67 -4.55 14.29
CA TYR A 309 -6.71 -4.60 15.31
C TYR A 309 -7.02 -6.04 15.75
N GLN A 310 -7.01 -7.00 14.81
CA GLN A 310 -7.17 -8.43 15.11
C GLN A 310 -6.02 -8.98 15.96
N SER A 311 -4.79 -8.48 15.78
CA SER A 311 -3.61 -8.94 16.55
C SER A 311 -3.68 -8.53 18.03
N ILE A 312 -4.28 -7.38 18.32
CA ILE A 312 -4.52 -6.92 19.69
C ILE A 312 -5.85 -7.43 20.26
N GLY A 313 -6.66 -8.09 19.43
CA GLY A 313 -7.96 -8.65 19.79
C GLY A 313 -9.14 -7.69 19.67
N ALA A 314 -8.95 -6.45 19.21
CA ALA A 314 -10.00 -5.44 19.08
C ALA A 314 -10.92 -5.71 17.86
N LEU A 315 -11.64 -6.84 17.88
CA LEU A 315 -12.40 -7.36 16.74
C LEU A 315 -13.54 -6.44 16.27
N SER A 316 -14.11 -5.63 17.15
CA SER A 316 -15.09 -4.61 16.78
C SER A 316 -14.46 -3.46 15.99
N ASN A 317 -13.22 -3.11 16.30
CA ASN A 317 -12.48 -2.06 15.58
C ASN A 317 -11.93 -2.58 14.26
N ALA A 318 -11.48 -3.85 14.24
CA ALA A 318 -11.02 -4.52 13.02
C ALA A 318 -12.06 -4.54 11.89
N GLU A 319 -13.35 -4.58 12.24
CA GLU A 319 -14.43 -4.62 11.24
C GLU A 319 -14.65 -3.28 10.53
N ARG A 320 -14.33 -2.14 11.18
CA ARG A 320 -14.65 -0.81 10.62
C ARG A 320 -13.91 -0.53 9.31
N PRO A 321 -12.57 -0.73 9.19
CA PRO A 321 -11.84 -0.50 7.95
C PRO A 321 -12.33 -1.39 6.79
N LEU A 322 -12.76 -2.61 7.08
CA LEU A 322 -13.23 -3.57 6.06
C LEU A 322 -14.63 -3.25 5.51
N LYS A 323 -15.39 -2.39 6.20
CA LYS A 323 -16.74 -1.96 5.79
C LYS A 323 -16.78 -0.59 5.10
N GLU A 324 -15.63 0.05 4.87
CA GLU A 324 -15.61 1.34 4.19
C GLU A 324 -16.12 1.23 2.74
N VAL A 325 -16.93 2.22 2.34
CA VAL A 325 -17.53 2.26 1.01
C VAL A 325 -16.44 2.48 -0.05
N GLY A 326 -16.50 1.67 -1.11
CA GLY A 326 -15.58 1.74 -2.24
C GLY A 326 -14.38 0.81 -2.13
N LEU A 327 -14.23 0.06 -1.03
CA LEU A 327 -13.17 -0.94 -0.90
C LEU A 327 -13.20 -1.96 -2.05
N ILE A 328 -12.03 -2.31 -2.59
CA ILE A 328 -11.92 -3.33 -3.64
C ILE A 328 -12.15 -4.71 -3.01
N SER A 329 -13.41 -5.15 -2.99
CA SER A 329 -13.84 -6.37 -2.30
C SER A 329 -13.25 -7.65 -2.89
N SER A 330 -12.80 -7.62 -4.16
CA SER A 330 -12.11 -8.73 -4.81
C SER A 330 -10.65 -8.88 -4.40
N ASN A 331 -10.09 -7.94 -3.63
CA ASN A 331 -8.71 -8.02 -3.16
C ASN A 331 -8.53 -9.16 -2.15
N THR A 332 -7.58 -10.05 -2.42
CA THR A 332 -7.38 -11.27 -1.61
C THR A 332 -6.96 -11.01 -0.16
N GLN A 333 -6.29 -9.89 0.14
CA GLN A 333 -5.94 -9.53 1.52
C GLN A 333 -7.17 -9.14 2.32
N VAL A 334 -8.06 -8.33 1.74
CA VAL A 334 -9.34 -7.93 2.35
C VAL A 334 -10.21 -9.16 2.62
N ILE A 335 -10.29 -10.07 1.64
CA ILE A 335 -11.08 -11.30 1.77
C ILE A 335 -10.50 -12.17 2.89
N ALA A 336 -9.18 -12.35 2.92
CA ALA A 336 -8.52 -13.12 3.97
C ALA A 336 -8.75 -12.48 5.36
N SER A 337 -8.67 -11.15 5.47
CA SER A 337 -8.93 -10.41 6.71
C SER A 337 -10.36 -10.59 7.21
N ASN A 338 -11.36 -10.56 6.31
CA ASN A 338 -12.76 -10.83 6.65
C ASN A 338 -12.97 -12.27 7.16
N PHE A 339 -12.44 -13.27 6.44
CA PHE A 339 -12.54 -14.67 6.87
C PHE A 339 -11.83 -14.92 8.20
N ARG A 340 -10.66 -14.32 8.40
CA ARG A 340 -9.96 -14.37 9.69
C ARG A 340 -10.81 -13.78 10.81
N LEU A 341 -11.43 -12.63 10.58
CA LEU A 341 -12.31 -11.99 11.56
C LEU A 341 -13.51 -12.89 11.93
N GLU A 342 -14.12 -13.58 10.96
CA GLU A 342 -15.18 -14.58 11.23
C GLU A 342 -14.66 -15.73 12.11
N ILE A 343 -13.49 -16.27 11.80
CA ILE A 343 -12.85 -17.35 12.58
C ILE A 343 -12.56 -16.87 14.01
N LEU A 344 -11.97 -15.68 14.18
CA LEU A 344 -11.64 -15.10 15.49
C LEU A 344 -12.88 -14.84 16.35
N ARG A 345 -14.04 -14.58 15.74
CA ARG A 345 -15.34 -14.44 16.41
C ARG A 345 -15.98 -15.79 16.78
N GLY A 346 -15.33 -16.91 16.47
CA GLY A 346 -15.82 -18.26 16.74
C GLY A 346 -16.76 -18.81 15.65
N ASN A 347 -16.91 -18.12 14.52
CA ASN A 347 -17.83 -18.50 13.44
C ASN A 347 -17.15 -19.39 12.38
N SER A 348 -16.28 -20.32 12.78
CA SER A 348 -15.46 -21.14 11.87
C SER A 348 -16.27 -21.91 10.81
N LYS A 349 -17.48 -22.37 11.15
CA LYS A 349 -18.36 -23.05 10.18
C LYS A 349 -18.87 -22.11 9.10
N GLN A 350 -19.23 -20.87 9.47
CA GLN A 350 -19.66 -19.84 8.53
C GLN A 350 -18.47 -19.44 7.63
N ALA A 351 -17.30 -19.22 8.23
CA ALA A 351 -16.09 -18.88 7.49
C ALA A 351 -15.75 -19.92 6.41
N LEU A 352 -15.84 -21.22 6.72
CA LEU A 352 -15.64 -22.27 5.71
C LEU A 352 -16.65 -22.19 4.56
N SER A 353 -17.93 -21.95 4.86
CA SER A 353 -18.96 -21.76 3.83
C SER A 353 -18.63 -20.55 2.94
N SER A 354 -18.32 -19.41 3.56
CA SER A 354 -17.97 -18.17 2.84
C SER A 354 -16.74 -18.35 1.96
N ILE A 355 -15.73 -19.10 2.43
CA ILE A 355 -14.53 -19.43 1.65
C ILE A 355 -14.88 -20.33 0.47
N ASP A 356 -15.68 -21.38 0.69
CA ASP A 356 -16.04 -22.33 -0.37
C ASP A 356 -16.91 -21.67 -1.45
N ASP A 357 -17.81 -20.76 -1.07
CA ASP A 357 -18.60 -19.93 -1.98
C ASP A 357 -17.68 -19.04 -2.83
N PHE A 358 -16.74 -18.33 -2.19
CA PHE A 358 -15.75 -17.50 -2.88
C PHE A 358 -14.89 -18.29 -3.88
N LEU A 359 -14.41 -19.49 -3.49
CA LEU A 359 -13.61 -20.35 -4.36
C LEU A 359 -14.40 -20.91 -5.55
N THR A 360 -15.73 -21.01 -5.41
CA THR A 360 -16.63 -21.40 -6.51
C THR A 360 -16.80 -20.26 -7.50
N GLU A 361 -16.89 -19.01 -7.04
CA GLU A 361 -16.99 -17.82 -7.88
C GLU A 361 -15.69 -17.48 -8.61
N ILE A 362 -14.53 -17.82 -8.02
CA ILE A 362 -13.21 -17.56 -8.60
C ILE A 362 -12.39 -18.86 -8.71
N PRO A 363 -12.65 -19.72 -9.73
CA PRO A 363 -11.96 -20.99 -9.88
C PRO A 363 -10.48 -20.83 -10.34
N SER A 364 -9.53 -21.42 -9.60
CA SER A 364 -8.11 -21.67 -9.99
C SER A 364 -7.21 -20.42 -10.21
N PRO A 365 -5.87 -20.56 -10.25
CA PRO A 365 -4.93 -20.45 -9.12
C PRO A 365 -4.91 -19.08 -8.39
N LEU A 366 -5.83 -18.18 -8.71
CA LEU A 366 -6.04 -16.86 -8.10
C LEU A 366 -6.80 -16.96 -6.77
N GLY A 367 -7.80 -17.85 -6.65
CA GLY A 367 -8.63 -17.99 -5.44
C GLY A 367 -7.97 -18.80 -4.32
N MET A 368 -7.23 -19.87 -4.63
CA MET A 368 -6.62 -20.75 -3.63
C MET A 368 -5.20 -20.31 -3.28
N THR A 369 -5.10 -19.19 -2.56
CA THR A 369 -3.81 -18.70 -2.05
C THR A 369 -3.33 -19.54 -0.85
N PRO A 370 -2.03 -19.52 -0.50
CA PRO A 370 -1.54 -20.15 0.72
C PRO A 370 -2.33 -19.68 1.96
N THR A 371 -2.63 -18.38 2.06
CA THR A 371 -3.41 -17.80 3.16
C THR A 371 -4.81 -18.38 3.25
N MET A 372 -5.52 -18.58 2.13
CA MET A 372 -6.85 -19.20 2.14
C MET A 372 -6.79 -20.64 2.65
N SER A 373 -5.81 -21.44 2.20
CA SER A 373 -5.61 -22.79 2.74
C SER A 373 -5.25 -22.76 4.23
N ALA A 374 -4.48 -21.78 4.69
CA ALA A 374 -4.15 -21.63 6.11
C ALA A 374 -5.41 -21.34 6.96
N LEU A 375 -6.24 -20.39 6.54
CA LEU A 375 -7.49 -20.04 7.23
C LEU A 375 -8.47 -21.21 7.27
N ARG A 376 -8.62 -21.97 6.16
CA ARG A 376 -9.43 -23.20 6.16
C ARG A 376 -8.88 -24.24 7.13
N ALA A 377 -7.56 -24.42 7.19
CA ALA A 377 -6.93 -25.34 8.13
C ALA A 377 -7.26 -24.99 9.59
N VAL A 378 -7.17 -23.70 9.95
CA VAL A 378 -7.55 -23.20 11.28
C VAL A 378 -9.04 -23.41 11.55
N ALA A 379 -9.91 -23.11 10.58
CA ALA A 379 -11.35 -23.28 10.74
C ALA A 379 -11.75 -24.76 10.95
N PHE A 380 -11.19 -25.69 10.16
CA PHE A 380 -11.40 -27.13 10.37
C PHE A 380 -10.87 -27.60 11.73
N TYR A 381 -9.70 -27.08 12.15
CA TYR A 381 -9.13 -27.39 13.45
C TYR A 381 -10.05 -26.95 14.60
N ASN A 382 -10.61 -25.73 14.53
CA ASN A 382 -11.58 -25.21 15.51
C ASN A 382 -12.87 -26.03 15.56
N LEU A 383 -13.23 -26.73 14.47
CA LEU A 383 -14.36 -27.64 14.39
C LEU A 383 -14.03 -29.09 14.77
N HIS A 384 -12.81 -29.33 15.25
CA HIS A 384 -12.28 -30.66 15.61
C HIS A 384 -12.17 -31.66 14.44
N ASP A 385 -12.19 -31.18 13.19
CA ASP A 385 -11.90 -32.00 12.01
C ASP A 385 -10.39 -31.95 11.69
N HIS A 386 -9.62 -32.74 12.46
CA HIS A 386 -8.17 -32.76 12.33
C HIS A 386 -7.68 -33.30 10.98
N SER A 387 -8.43 -34.20 10.34
CA SER A 387 -8.07 -34.77 9.05
C SER A 387 -8.10 -33.72 7.94
N SER A 388 -9.20 -32.96 7.86
CA SER A 388 -9.34 -31.86 6.89
C SER A 388 -8.36 -30.72 7.19
N ALA A 389 -8.15 -30.39 8.48
CA ALA A 389 -7.18 -29.37 8.89
C ALA A 389 -5.75 -29.69 8.40
N LEU A 390 -5.29 -30.94 8.58
CA LEU A 390 -3.96 -31.37 8.13
C LEU A 390 -3.83 -31.42 6.59
N ALA A 391 -4.90 -31.73 5.88
CA ALA A 391 -4.95 -31.69 4.43
C ALA A 391 -4.80 -30.25 3.90
N GLU A 392 -5.54 -29.30 4.46
CA GLU A 392 -5.44 -27.88 4.11
C GLU A 392 -4.08 -27.29 4.47
N LEU A 393 -3.51 -27.64 5.62
CA LEU A 393 -2.17 -27.21 6.00
C LEU A 393 -1.10 -27.74 5.01
N SER A 394 -1.23 -28.98 4.57
CA SER A 394 -0.34 -29.57 3.55
C SER A 394 -0.46 -28.83 2.22
N ARG A 395 -1.68 -28.45 1.83
CA ARG A 395 -1.93 -27.63 0.65
C ARG A 395 -1.32 -26.23 0.78
N CYS A 396 -1.50 -25.58 1.93
CA CYS A 396 -0.90 -24.29 2.23
C CYS A 396 0.62 -24.31 2.01
N ARG A 397 1.31 -25.32 2.56
CA ARG A 397 2.76 -25.52 2.36
C ARG A 397 3.13 -25.73 0.89
N TYR A 398 2.39 -26.58 0.19
CA TYR A 398 2.66 -26.87 -1.22
C TYR A 398 2.58 -25.61 -2.07
N ILE A 399 1.51 -24.83 -1.93
CA ILE A 399 1.31 -23.59 -2.71
C ILE A 399 2.32 -22.52 -2.27
N GLY A 400 2.58 -22.40 -0.96
CA GLY A 400 3.59 -21.47 -0.43
C GLY A 400 4.98 -21.74 -1.02
N ASN A 401 5.40 -23.00 -1.07
CA ASN A 401 6.67 -23.40 -1.68
C ASN A 401 6.71 -23.10 -3.19
N LEU A 402 5.62 -23.37 -3.92
CA LEU A 402 5.54 -23.04 -5.35
C LEU A 402 5.64 -21.54 -5.61
N ARG A 403 5.09 -20.72 -4.72
CA ARG A 403 5.07 -19.26 -4.84
C ARG A 403 6.28 -18.59 -4.18
N GLY A 404 7.13 -19.34 -3.48
CA GLY A 404 8.25 -18.79 -2.70
C GLY A 404 7.82 -17.90 -1.54
N SER A 405 6.63 -18.14 -0.96
CA SER A 405 6.08 -17.38 0.16
C SER A 405 5.76 -18.31 1.32
N THR A 406 6.29 -17.98 2.51
CA THR A 406 6.05 -18.70 3.77
C THR A 406 5.14 -17.92 4.72
N GLU A 407 4.74 -16.72 4.34
CA GLU A 407 4.00 -15.78 5.18
C GLU A 407 2.66 -16.31 5.68
N ALA A 408 1.96 -17.12 4.89
CA ALA A 408 0.69 -17.74 5.29
C ALA A 408 0.82 -18.69 6.50
N MET A 409 2.04 -19.10 6.87
CA MET A 409 2.27 -19.86 8.09
C MET A 409 1.96 -19.05 9.36
N MET A 410 1.95 -17.71 9.28
CA MET A 410 1.61 -16.83 10.40
C MET A 410 0.13 -16.93 10.81
N GLU A 411 -0.72 -17.51 9.96
CA GLU A 411 -2.12 -17.81 10.27
C GLU A 411 -2.28 -19.05 11.16
N ILE A 412 -1.30 -19.95 11.16
CA ILE A 412 -1.42 -21.27 11.76
C ILE A 412 -1.17 -21.19 13.27
N THR A 413 -2.09 -21.75 14.06
CA THR A 413 -1.93 -21.81 15.53
C THR A 413 -0.81 -22.78 15.93
N PRO A 414 -0.13 -22.57 17.07
CA PRO A 414 0.91 -23.48 17.53
C PRO A 414 0.41 -24.91 17.75
N GLU A 415 -0.85 -25.07 18.18
CA GLU A 415 -1.47 -26.37 18.40
C GLU A 415 -1.69 -27.13 17.09
N LEU A 416 -2.17 -26.45 16.04
CA LEU A 416 -2.32 -27.05 14.72
C LEU A 416 -0.96 -27.39 14.10
N LEU A 417 0.05 -26.53 14.31
CA LEU A 417 1.41 -26.78 13.86
C LEU A 417 2.01 -28.03 14.54
N ALA A 418 1.82 -28.17 15.86
CA ALA A 418 2.30 -29.30 16.63
C ALA A 418 1.69 -30.63 16.17
N LEU A 419 0.39 -30.65 15.82
CA LEU A 419 -0.27 -31.82 15.24
C LEU A 419 0.31 -32.25 13.88
N SER A 420 0.92 -31.33 13.14
CA SER A 420 1.51 -31.64 11.84
C SER A 420 2.91 -32.26 11.96
N ASN A 421 3.69 -31.87 12.97
CA ASN A 421 5.03 -32.38 13.22
C ASN A 421 5.04 -33.87 13.57
N THR A 422 3.92 -34.41 14.08
CA THR A 422 3.74 -35.85 14.31
C THR A 422 3.50 -36.66 13.03
N SER A 423 3.29 -36.02 11.88
CA SER A 423 2.83 -36.70 10.65
C SER A 423 3.53 -36.25 9.34
N GLY A 424 4.36 -35.21 9.35
CA GLY A 424 4.87 -34.59 8.10
C GLY A 424 6.33 -34.11 8.05
N GLY A 425 7.14 -34.40 9.08
CA GLY A 425 8.53 -33.89 9.18
C GLY A 425 8.63 -32.44 9.70
N PRO A 426 9.84 -31.99 10.11
CA PRO A 426 10.02 -30.70 10.78
C PRO A 426 9.81 -29.52 9.82
N ILE A 427 9.19 -28.44 10.32
CA ILE A 427 8.93 -27.21 9.57
C ILE A 427 10.07 -26.21 9.87
N HIS A 428 11.11 -26.24 9.05
CA HIS A 428 12.24 -25.33 9.22
C HIS A 428 11.83 -23.88 8.96
N GLY A 429 12.17 -22.99 9.89
CA GLY A 429 11.90 -21.55 9.81
C GLY A 429 10.63 -21.10 10.52
N VAL A 430 9.61 -21.95 10.70
CA VAL A 430 8.33 -21.58 11.36
C VAL A 430 8.35 -21.83 12.87
N GLU A 431 9.27 -22.68 13.34
CA GLU A 431 9.47 -23.04 14.76
C GLU A 431 9.75 -21.85 15.71
N ARG A 432 9.96 -20.64 15.16
CA ARG A 432 10.21 -19.40 15.93
C ARG A 432 9.05 -18.41 15.96
N TYR A 433 7.92 -18.68 15.28
CA TYR A 433 6.88 -17.68 15.11
C TYR A 433 5.63 -18.00 15.93
N SER A 434 5.24 -17.03 16.76
CA SER A 434 3.99 -17.03 17.51
C SER A 434 2.83 -16.69 16.59
N PHE A 435 1.72 -17.44 16.70
CA PHE A 435 0.43 -17.01 16.17
C PHE A 435 0.13 -15.58 16.64
N GLN A 436 -0.20 -14.70 15.69
CA GLN A 436 -0.21 -13.25 15.92
C GLN A 436 -1.58 -12.70 16.29
N TYR A 437 -2.64 -13.47 16.07
CA TYR A 437 -4.00 -13.02 16.26
C TYR A 437 -4.54 -13.43 17.64
N LYS A 438 -5.48 -12.68 18.19
CA LYS A 438 -6.05 -12.97 19.51
C LYS A 438 -7.55 -13.22 19.41
N ASN A 439 -7.98 -14.37 19.94
CA ASN A 439 -9.37 -14.82 19.92
C ASN A 439 -10.27 -14.10 20.95
N SER A 440 -9.88 -12.92 21.44
CA SER A 440 -10.66 -12.19 22.45
C SER A 440 -10.42 -10.69 22.37
N GLU A 441 -11.49 -9.90 22.53
CA GLU A 441 -11.34 -8.49 22.88
C GLU A 441 -10.45 -8.40 24.12
N PRO A 442 -9.39 -7.57 24.11
CA PRO A 442 -8.65 -7.33 25.33
C PRO A 442 -9.68 -6.79 26.31
N GLN A 443 -10.00 -7.56 27.35
CA GLN A 443 -10.94 -7.13 28.37
C GLN A 443 -10.50 -5.73 28.80
N VAL A 444 -11.36 -4.73 28.60
CA VAL A 444 -11.04 -3.35 28.94
C VAL A 444 -10.69 -3.33 30.44
N LYS A 445 -9.42 -3.18 30.79
CA LYS A 445 -9.01 -3.19 32.19
C LYS A 445 -9.06 -1.78 32.74
N LEU A 446 -10.16 -1.47 33.41
CA LEU A 446 -10.24 -0.34 34.31
C LEU A 446 -9.48 -0.68 35.60
N SER A 447 -8.66 0.25 36.08
CA SER A 447 -8.09 0.14 37.42
C SER A 447 -9.20 0.19 38.46
N ASN A 448 -8.95 -0.33 39.66
CA ASN A 448 -9.91 -0.25 40.78
C ASN A 448 -10.41 1.19 40.99
N ARG A 449 -9.53 2.18 40.82
CA ARG A 449 -9.88 3.58 40.99
C ARG A 449 -10.76 4.12 39.85
N GLU A 450 -10.52 3.68 38.64
CA GLU A 450 -11.36 4.01 37.49
C GLU A 450 -12.74 3.35 37.59
N LEU A 451 -12.82 2.11 38.10
CA LEU A 451 -14.08 1.44 38.41
C LEU A 451 -14.88 2.18 39.47
N GLU A 452 -14.25 2.59 40.58
CA GLU A 452 -14.91 3.39 41.62
C GLU A 452 -15.47 4.71 41.05
N VAL A 453 -14.69 5.40 40.21
CA VAL A 453 -15.13 6.62 39.53
C VAL A 453 -16.30 6.33 38.58
N LEU A 454 -16.23 5.25 37.80
CA LEU A 454 -17.25 4.84 36.83
C LEU A 454 -18.57 4.44 37.51
N VAL A 455 -18.52 3.71 38.62
CA VAL A 455 -19.71 3.32 39.41
C VAL A 455 -20.43 4.55 39.97
N ILE A 456 -19.69 5.53 40.50
CA ILE A 456 -20.30 6.78 41.00
C ILE A 456 -20.78 7.65 39.83
N LEU A 457 -20.16 7.52 38.65
CA LEU A 457 -20.59 8.21 37.43
C LEU A 457 -21.99 7.78 36.98
N VAL A 458 -22.43 6.56 37.32
CA VAL A 458 -23.80 6.10 37.03
C VAL A 458 -24.84 7.01 37.67
N LEU A 459 -24.59 7.48 38.88
CA LEU A 459 -25.53 8.32 39.64
C LEU A 459 -25.64 9.78 39.14
N HIS A 460 -25.26 10.07 37.89
CA HIS A 460 -25.17 11.41 37.32
C HIS A 460 -24.38 12.44 38.18
N ALA A 461 -23.51 11.94 39.07
CA ALA A 461 -22.73 12.77 39.97
C ALA A 461 -21.79 13.71 39.20
N SER A 462 -21.72 14.97 39.65
CA SER A 462 -20.73 15.94 39.16
C SER A 462 -19.31 15.51 39.55
N SER A 463 -18.28 15.93 38.81
CA SER A 463 -16.88 15.62 39.18
C SER A 463 -16.52 16.13 40.59
N ARG A 464 -17.20 17.18 41.08
CA ARG A 464 -17.05 17.70 42.45
C ARG A 464 -17.68 16.76 43.49
N SER A 465 -18.82 16.16 43.16
CA SER A 465 -19.50 15.17 44.02
C SER A 465 -18.68 13.88 44.10
N ILE A 466 -18.19 13.38 42.96
CA ILE A 466 -17.30 12.19 42.90
C ILE A 466 -16.03 12.44 43.73
N ALA A 467 -15.42 13.63 43.60
CA ALA A 467 -14.25 14.02 44.37
C ALA A 467 -14.49 13.98 45.88
N LYS A 468 -15.67 14.44 46.34
CA LYS A 468 -16.06 14.42 47.76
C LYS A 468 -16.27 12.99 48.28
N VAL A 469 -16.97 12.15 47.52
CA VAL A 469 -17.24 10.74 47.90
C VAL A 469 -15.94 9.94 47.99
N LEU A 470 -15.03 10.17 47.04
CA LEU A 470 -13.78 9.42 46.94
C LEU A 470 -12.60 10.07 47.68
N PHE A 471 -12.83 11.17 48.42
CA PHE A 471 -11.81 11.94 49.14
C PHE A 471 -10.57 12.31 48.30
N ILE A 472 -10.77 12.76 47.06
CA ILE A 472 -9.70 13.19 46.14
C ILE A 472 -9.99 14.56 45.51
N SER A 473 -9.00 15.13 44.83
CA SER A 473 -9.19 16.39 44.11
C SER A 473 -10.08 16.23 42.87
N VAL A 474 -10.78 17.30 42.47
CA VAL A 474 -11.59 17.33 41.24
C VAL A 474 -10.72 17.10 39.99
N ASN A 475 -9.46 17.55 40.01
CA ASN A 475 -8.52 17.33 38.92
C ASN A 475 -8.15 15.84 38.77
N THR A 476 -8.02 15.13 39.89
CA THR A 476 -7.79 13.67 39.90
C THR A 476 -9.00 12.93 39.32
N VAL A 477 -10.23 13.36 39.63
CA VAL A 477 -11.44 12.79 39.00
C VAL A 477 -11.46 13.02 37.49
N LYS A 478 -11.14 14.25 37.02
CA LYS A 478 -11.07 14.55 35.58
C LYS A 478 -10.00 13.72 34.87
N PHE A 479 -8.87 13.47 35.52
CA PHE A 479 -7.83 12.57 35.03
C PHE A 479 -8.37 11.14 34.84
N HIS A 480 -9.02 10.57 35.87
CA HIS A 480 -9.62 9.24 35.75
C HIS A 480 -10.72 9.17 34.70
N LEU A 481 -11.58 10.20 34.58
CA LEU A 481 -12.61 10.23 33.54
C LEU A 481 -12.04 10.26 32.13
N ARG A 482 -10.96 11.01 31.90
CA ARG A 482 -10.26 11.00 30.62
C ARG A 482 -9.70 9.61 30.30
N ASN A 483 -9.11 8.94 31.28
CA ASN A 483 -8.59 7.59 31.09
C ASN A 483 -9.72 6.57 30.87
N ILE A 484 -10.85 6.69 31.58
CA ILE A 484 -12.02 5.85 31.37
C ILE A 484 -12.57 6.04 29.96
N TYR A 485 -12.74 7.29 29.51
CA TYR A 485 -13.25 7.58 28.17
C TYR A 485 -12.30 7.08 27.07
N SER A 486 -10.99 7.25 27.29
CA SER A 486 -9.97 6.70 26.40
C SER A 486 -10.00 5.17 26.37
N LYS A 487 -10.10 4.50 27.52
CA LYS A 487 -10.12 3.03 27.64
C LYS A 487 -11.42 2.40 27.13
N LEU A 488 -12.54 3.12 27.21
CA LEU A 488 -13.83 2.69 26.69
C LEU A 488 -14.05 3.14 25.24
N GLU A 489 -13.12 3.91 24.65
CA GLU A 489 -13.20 4.46 23.29
C GLU A 489 -14.46 5.30 23.01
N VAL A 490 -14.77 6.20 23.94
CA VAL A 490 -15.99 7.03 23.92
C VAL A 490 -15.66 8.49 24.16
N ASN A 491 -16.53 9.38 23.71
CA ASN A 491 -16.32 10.83 23.80
C ASN A 491 -17.30 11.55 24.72
N SER A 492 -18.34 10.86 25.19
CA SER A 492 -19.33 11.43 26.11
C SER A 492 -19.56 10.53 27.32
N ARG A 493 -20.16 11.14 28.36
CA ARG A 493 -20.56 10.44 29.57
C ARG A 493 -21.58 9.35 29.26
N GLU A 494 -22.58 9.67 28.44
CA GLU A 494 -23.65 8.75 28.07
C GLU A 494 -23.11 7.55 27.30
N GLN A 495 -22.20 7.79 26.34
CA GLN A 495 -21.51 6.73 25.62
C GLN A 495 -20.66 5.86 26.56
N ALA A 496 -19.99 6.47 27.55
CA ALA A 496 -19.22 5.72 28.54
C ALA A 496 -20.07 4.82 29.42
N LEU A 497 -21.24 5.29 29.86
CA LEU A 497 -22.16 4.48 30.68
C LEU A 497 -22.78 3.34 29.86
N GLN A 498 -23.19 3.62 28.62
CA GLN A 498 -23.70 2.60 27.71
C GLN A 498 -22.63 1.52 27.44
N ARG A 499 -21.43 1.94 27.03
CA ARG A 499 -20.33 1.02 26.73
C ARG A 499 -19.88 0.23 27.96
N ALA A 500 -19.88 0.84 29.14
CA ALA A 500 -19.57 0.15 30.38
C ALA A 500 -20.64 -0.89 30.78
N THR A 501 -21.90 -0.68 30.42
CA THR A 501 -22.99 -1.65 30.62
C THR A 501 -22.85 -2.83 29.66
N GLU A 502 -22.59 -2.57 28.38
CA GLU A 502 -22.29 -3.61 27.37
C GLU A 502 -21.10 -4.50 27.77
N LEU A 503 -20.09 -3.90 28.39
CA LEU A 503 -18.88 -4.59 28.86
C LEU A 503 -19.03 -5.21 30.25
N GLY A 504 -20.19 -5.08 30.90
CA GLY A 504 -20.48 -5.69 32.20
C GLY A 504 -19.77 -5.05 33.41
N PHE A 505 -19.26 -3.82 33.28
CA PHE A 505 -18.72 -3.06 34.43
C PHE A 505 -19.82 -2.50 35.34
N ILE A 506 -21.03 -2.35 34.81
CA ILE A 506 -22.20 -1.76 35.45
C ILE A 506 -23.40 -2.65 35.11
N SER A 507 -24.30 -2.90 36.06
CA SER A 507 -25.51 -3.70 35.78
C SER A 507 -26.60 -2.85 35.11
N GLU A 508 -27.46 -3.49 34.30
CA GLU A 508 -28.60 -2.81 33.64
C GLU A 508 -29.54 -2.13 34.65
N ASP A 509 -29.72 -2.72 35.83
CA ASP A 509 -30.52 -2.14 36.92
C ASP A 509 -29.92 -0.80 37.41
N GLN A 510 -28.60 -0.73 37.56
CA GLN A 510 -27.91 0.49 38.00
C GLN A 510 -28.01 1.62 36.97
N PHE A 511 -27.98 1.29 35.67
CA PHE A 511 -28.13 2.26 34.60
C PHE A 511 -29.57 2.79 34.51
N ASN A 512 -30.58 1.92 34.58
CA ASN A 512 -31.99 2.29 34.47
C ASN A 512 -32.50 3.12 35.66
N ASP A 513 -32.05 2.82 36.89
CA ASP A 513 -32.40 3.61 38.09
C ASP A 513 -31.91 5.06 38.01
N SER A 514 -30.78 5.30 37.30
CA SER A 514 -30.21 6.64 37.13
C SER A 514 -30.95 7.49 36.09
N ALA A 515 -31.53 6.85 35.07
CA ALA A 515 -32.31 7.52 34.03
C ALA A 515 -33.67 8.03 34.54
N GLN A 516 -34.25 7.38 35.56
CA GLN A 516 -35.54 7.79 36.15
C GLN A 516 -35.44 9.02 37.07
N VAL A 517 -34.24 9.42 37.50
CA VAL A 517 -34.04 10.62 38.34
C VAL A 517 -34.04 11.93 37.52
N ILE A 518 -34.08 11.83 36.18
CA ILE A 518 -33.97 12.97 35.24
C ILE A 518 -35.29 13.31 34.52
N THR A 519 -36.35 12.52 34.72
CA THR A 519 -37.75 12.87 34.36
C THR A 519 -38.52 13.31 35.58
#